data_AF-A0A9W8LZK2-F1
#
_entry.id   AF-A0A9W8LZK2-F1
#
_cell.length_a   1.000
_cell.length_b   1.000
_cell.length_c   1.000
_cell.angle_alpha   90.00
_cell.angle_beta   90.00
_cell.angle_gamma   90.00
#
_symmetry.space_group_name_H-M   'P 1'
#
loop_
_entity.id
_entity.type
_entity.pdbx_description
1 polymer ?
#
loop_
_entity_poly.entity_id
_entity_poly.type
_entity_poly.pdbx_seq_one_letter_code
_entity_poly.pdbx_strand_id
1 'polypeptide(L)'
;MYTRLLFANSSARYVRAGCQTYKGTRGIASSLILRTAEKSAEPANEAQPTQRKYPASSAVHGTVLKGLNIYKAGKDPVALKDEEYPDWLWTLLDEVPVEKMTERERQRHERSKHIKESNFMKSRK
;
A
#
# COMPACT_ATOMS: atom_id res chain seq x y z
N MET A 1 -11.47 -65.96 21.62
CA MET A 1 -12.25 -65.00 22.43
C MET A 1 -11.36 -63.80 22.74
N TYR A 2 -11.34 -62.75 21.91
CA TYR A 2 -11.03 -61.39 22.36
C TYR A 2 -11.56 -60.41 21.30
N THR A 3 -12.60 -59.69 21.69
CA THR A 3 -13.24 -58.57 21.01
C THR A 3 -12.54 -57.27 21.40
N ARG A 4 -12.28 -56.38 20.44
CA ARG A 4 -12.26 -54.91 20.61
C ARG A 4 -12.07 -54.25 19.24
N LEU A 5 -13.18 -53.82 18.63
CA LEU A 5 -13.77 -52.49 18.73
C LEU A 5 -13.06 -51.47 17.83
N LEU A 6 -13.82 -51.11 16.78
CA LEU A 6 -13.68 -49.97 15.91
C LEU A 6 -13.34 -48.70 16.71
N PHE A 7 -12.23 -48.05 16.38
CA PHE A 7 -12.05 -46.65 16.75
C PHE A 7 -12.64 -45.78 15.66
N ALA A 8 -13.74 -45.14 16.04
CA ALA A 8 -14.54 -44.20 15.29
C ALA A 8 -13.72 -43.00 14.82
N ASN A 9 -13.97 -42.61 13.57
CA ASN A 9 -13.79 -41.26 13.06
C ASN A 9 -14.58 -40.29 13.95
N SER A 10 -13.90 -39.60 14.87
CA SER A 10 -14.50 -38.52 15.65
C SER A 10 -14.29 -37.20 14.92
N SER A 11 -15.33 -36.81 14.21
CA SER A 11 -15.54 -35.48 13.66
C SER A 11 -15.58 -34.44 14.79
N ALA A 12 -14.45 -33.77 15.01
CA ALA A 12 -14.37 -32.60 15.86
C ALA A 12 -14.98 -31.40 15.13
N ARG A 13 -16.27 -31.18 15.37
CA ARG A 13 -16.98 -29.93 15.10
C ARG A 13 -16.28 -28.83 15.89
N TYR A 14 -15.80 -27.80 15.21
CA TYR A 14 -15.62 -26.50 15.87
C TYR A 14 -16.61 -25.52 15.27
N VAL A 15 -17.65 -25.24 16.04
CA VAL A 15 -18.57 -24.12 15.84
C VAL A 15 -17.78 -22.86 16.14
N ARG A 16 -17.50 -22.02 15.13
CA ARG A 16 -17.11 -20.63 15.41
C ARG A 16 -18.34 -19.75 15.29
N ALA A 17 -18.99 -19.60 16.44
CA ALA A 17 -19.98 -18.58 16.71
C ALA A 17 -19.39 -17.18 16.51
N GLY A 18 -20.26 -16.21 16.19
CA GLY A 18 -20.01 -14.80 16.51
C GLY A 18 -19.81 -13.88 15.32
N CYS A 19 -20.93 -13.49 14.69
CA CYS A 19 -21.06 -12.16 14.11
C CYS A 19 -20.94 -11.14 15.26
N GLN A 20 -19.83 -10.41 15.33
CA GLN A 20 -19.73 -9.21 16.15
C GLN A 20 -19.84 -8.00 15.25
N THR A 21 -21.05 -7.46 15.18
CA THR A 21 -21.31 -6.11 14.69
C THR A 21 -20.73 -5.12 15.70
N TYR A 22 -19.55 -4.56 15.40
CA TYR A 22 -19.02 -3.45 16.18
C TYR A 22 -19.73 -2.17 15.75
N LYS A 23 -20.80 -1.81 16.47
CA LYS A 23 -21.34 -0.45 16.47
C LYS A 23 -20.38 0.42 17.28
N GLY A 24 -19.46 1.10 16.59
CA GLY A 24 -18.51 2.03 17.20
C GLY A 24 -18.64 3.42 16.59
N THR A 25 -19.62 4.20 17.05
CA THR A 25 -19.70 5.64 16.81
C THR A 25 -18.59 6.33 17.59
N ARG A 26 -17.49 6.69 16.91
CA ARG A 26 -16.52 7.64 17.43
C ARG A 26 -16.85 9.02 16.89
N GLY A 27 -17.69 9.75 17.63
CA GLY A 27 -17.87 11.18 17.44
C GLY A 27 -16.56 11.90 17.77
N ILE A 28 -16.04 12.64 16.81
CA ILE A 28 -14.92 13.56 17.05
C ILE A 28 -15.55 14.95 17.14
N ALA A 29 -15.47 15.54 18.32
CA ALA A 29 -15.96 16.87 18.62
C ALA A 29 -15.23 17.91 17.75
N SER A 30 -16.01 18.73 17.04
CA SER A 30 -15.52 19.91 16.33
C SER A 30 -14.98 20.95 17.32
N SER A 31 -13.67 21.15 17.34
CA SER A 31 -13.08 22.39 17.86
C SER A 31 -12.87 23.37 16.72
N LEU A 32 -13.79 24.33 16.61
CA LEU A 32 -13.63 25.53 15.78
C LEU A 32 -12.46 26.36 16.34
N ILE A 33 -11.38 26.49 15.58
CA ILE A 33 -10.40 27.57 15.78
C ILE A 33 -10.43 28.43 14.53
N LEU A 34 -11.14 29.56 14.63
CA LEU A 34 -10.99 30.70 13.73
C LEU A 34 -9.67 31.39 14.08
N ARG A 35 -8.73 31.44 13.13
CA ARG A 35 -7.64 32.42 13.13
C ARG A 35 -7.57 33.06 11.74
N THR A 36 -8.13 34.26 11.66
CA THR A 36 -7.84 35.26 10.63
C THR A 36 -6.55 35.99 11.03
N ALA A 37 -5.56 36.03 10.13
CA ALA A 37 -4.53 37.06 10.09
C ALA A 37 -3.87 37.06 8.71
N GLU A 38 -4.07 38.16 8.00
CA GLU A 38 -3.54 38.48 6.67
C GLU A 38 -2.06 38.87 6.75
N LYS A 39 -1.21 38.39 5.84
CA LYS A 39 0.01 39.13 5.44
C LYS A 39 0.60 38.59 4.11
N SER A 40 0.31 39.34 3.05
CA SER A 40 1.22 39.79 1.97
C SER A 40 1.96 38.79 1.08
N ALA A 41 1.82 39.04 -0.23
CA ALA A 41 2.43 38.35 -1.35
C ALA A 41 3.89 38.76 -1.65
N GLU A 42 4.64 37.78 -2.18
CA GLU A 42 5.72 37.81 -3.21
C GLU A 42 7.07 38.56 -2.95
N PRO A 43 8.19 38.24 -3.66
CA PRO A 43 8.45 37.20 -4.69
C PRO A 43 9.80 36.42 -4.56
N ALA A 44 9.97 35.44 -5.46
CA ALA A 44 11.20 35.02 -6.16
C ALA A 44 12.42 34.40 -5.42
N ASN A 45 12.62 33.11 -5.75
CA ASN A 45 13.83 32.52 -6.31
C ASN A 45 15.12 32.50 -5.47
N GLU A 46 15.40 31.33 -4.88
CA GLU A 46 16.79 30.83 -4.82
C GLU A 46 16.81 29.30 -4.79
N ALA A 47 16.94 28.70 -5.98
CA ALA A 47 17.25 27.28 -6.12
C ALA A 47 18.74 27.06 -5.83
N GLN A 48 19.07 26.85 -4.56
CA GLN A 48 20.38 26.31 -4.16
C GLN A 48 20.44 24.82 -4.51
N PRO A 49 21.59 24.28 -4.95
CA PRO A 49 21.72 22.86 -5.24
C PRO A 49 21.86 22.09 -3.93
N THR A 50 20.74 21.81 -3.27
CA THR A 50 20.69 20.77 -2.25
C THR A 50 20.94 19.44 -2.95
N GLN A 51 21.95 18.70 -2.50
CA GLN A 51 22.26 17.37 -3.01
C GLN A 51 21.00 16.50 -2.92
N ARG A 52 20.42 16.15 -4.07
CA ARG A 52 19.18 15.38 -4.12
C ARG A 52 19.46 13.97 -3.61
N LYS A 53 18.73 13.56 -2.57
CA LYS A 53 18.82 12.20 -1.97
C LYS A 53 18.27 11.12 -2.91
N TYR A 54 17.46 11.52 -3.88
CA TYR A 54 16.69 10.63 -4.76
C TYR A 54 16.89 11.01 -6.23
N PRO A 55 16.66 10.07 -7.17
CA PRO A 55 16.68 10.38 -8.61
C PRO A 55 15.69 11.51 -8.94
N ALA A 56 16.01 12.30 -9.96
CA ALA A 56 15.17 13.42 -10.36
C ALA A 56 13.77 12.93 -10.77
N SER A 57 12.73 13.59 -10.23
CA SER A 57 11.35 13.33 -10.64
C SER A 57 11.13 13.72 -12.11
N SER A 58 10.26 12.98 -12.79
CA SER A 58 9.91 13.25 -14.19
C SER A 58 8.92 14.40 -14.35
N ALA A 59 8.12 14.69 -13.32
CA ALA A 59 7.16 15.78 -13.30
C ALA A 59 7.71 16.93 -12.46
N VAL A 60 7.97 18.07 -13.11
CA VAL A 60 8.45 19.27 -12.43
C VAL A 60 7.35 19.84 -11.53
N HIS A 61 7.73 20.45 -10.41
CA HIS A 61 6.83 21.21 -9.55
C HIS A 61 5.92 22.15 -10.37
N GLY A 62 4.62 22.15 -10.06
CA GLY A 62 3.62 22.97 -10.75
C GLY A 62 3.01 22.33 -12.00
N THR A 63 3.44 21.12 -12.39
CA THR A 63 2.84 20.41 -13.53
C THR A 63 1.43 19.94 -13.20
N VAL A 64 0.44 20.33 -14.02
CA VAL A 64 -0.94 19.83 -13.91
C VAL A 64 -1.01 18.39 -14.42
N LEU A 65 -1.37 17.45 -13.54
CA LEU A 65 -1.45 16.03 -13.86
C LEU A 65 -2.81 15.71 -14.51
N LYS A 66 -2.85 15.85 -15.84
CA LYS A 66 -4.06 15.68 -16.64
C LYS A 66 -4.62 14.26 -16.54
N GLY A 67 -5.94 14.15 -16.41
CA GLY A 67 -6.66 12.87 -16.49
C GLY A 67 -6.65 12.04 -15.19
N LEU A 68 -6.18 12.60 -14.08
CA LEU A 68 -6.30 11.96 -12.76
C LEU A 68 -7.65 12.23 -12.10
N ASN A 69 -8.29 13.37 -12.39
CA ASN A 69 -9.57 13.70 -11.81
C ASN A 69 -10.72 12.92 -12.49
N ILE A 70 -11.46 12.15 -11.70
CA ILE A 70 -12.65 11.39 -12.14
C ILE A 70 -13.97 12.14 -11.93
N TYR A 71 -13.95 13.26 -11.19
CA TYR A 71 -15.15 14.01 -10.84
C TYR A 71 -15.45 15.12 -11.86
N LYS A 72 -16.72 15.32 -12.21
CA LYS A 72 -17.15 16.32 -13.20
C LYS A 72 -16.83 17.77 -12.81
N ALA A 73 -16.86 18.08 -11.51
CA ALA A 73 -16.55 19.40 -10.96
C ALA A 73 -15.17 19.47 -10.29
N GLY A 74 -14.36 18.42 -10.44
CA GLY A 74 -13.01 18.38 -9.87
C GLY A 74 -12.00 19.13 -10.74
N LYS A 75 -10.88 19.50 -10.14
CA LYS A 75 -9.71 20.02 -10.84
C LYS A 75 -8.63 18.93 -10.85
N ASP A 76 -7.82 18.89 -11.90
CA ASP A 76 -6.66 18.02 -11.94
C ASP A 76 -5.64 18.45 -10.86
N PRO A 77 -5.08 17.50 -10.10
CA PRO A 77 -4.09 17.83 -9.08
C PRO A 77 -2.80 18.35 -9.73
N VAL A 78 -2.14 19.27 -9.03
CA VAL A 78 -0.88 19.88 -9.45
C VAL A 78 0.27 19.19 -8.70
N ALA A 79 1.35 18.89 -9.41
CA ALA A 79 2.56 18.32 -8.82
C ALA A 79 3.18 19.29 -7.81
N LEU A 80 3.42 18.79 -6.59
CA LEU A 80 4.10 19.50 -5.51
C LEU A 80 5.62 19.40 -5.71
N LYS A 81 6.41 19.98 -4.79
CA LYS A 81 7.87 19.83 -4.82
C LYS A 81 8.25 18.40 -4.39
N ASP A 82 9.37 17.90 -4.89
CA ASP A 82 9.87 16.55 -4.56
C ASP A 82 10.02 16.31 -3.05
N GLU A 83 10.35 17.36 -2.29
CA GLU A 83 10.55 17.33 -0.82
C GLU A 83 9.25 17.26 -0.02
N GLU A 84 8.12 17.66 -0.61
CA GLU A 84 6.81 17.62 0.05
C GLU A 84 6.18 16.21 -0.04
N TYR A 85 6.74 15.36 -0.89
CA TYR A 85 6.34 13.96 -0.97
C TYR A 85 7.08 13.14 0.08
N PRO A 86 6.39 12.21 0.76
CA PRO A 86 7.04 11.32 1.71
C PRO A 86 8.16 10.47 1.09
N ASP A 87 9.20 10.17 1.88
CA ASP A 87 10.39 9.42 1.45
C ASP A 87 10.08 8.04 0.84
N TRP A 88 8.99 7.39 1.26
CA TRP A 88 8.60 6.07 0.74
C TRP A 88 8.29 6.07 -0.75
N LEU A 89 7.90 7.21 -1.32
CA LEU A 89 7.56 7.33 -2.75
C LEU A 89 8.77 7.00 -3.62
N TRP A 90 9.94 7.47 -3.19
CA TRP A 90 11.17 7.38 -3.97
C TRP A 90 11.81 5.99 -3.92
N THR A 91 11.49 5.20 -2.89
CA THR A 91 12.00 3.82 -2.75
C THR A 91 11.15 2.78 -3.50
N LEU A 92 10.02 3.17 -4.12
CA LEU A 92 9.10 2.22 -4.77
C LEU A 92 9.68 1.55 -6.02
N LEU A 93 10.59 2.23 -6.71
CA LEU A 93 11.21 1.76 -7.94
C LEU A 93 12.46 0.91 -7.68
N ASP A 94 12.95 0.90 -6.44
CA ASP A 94 14.11 0.11 -6.05
C ASP A 94 13.74 -1.38 -6.03
N GLU A 95 14.57 -2.22 -6.64
CA GLU A 95 14.40 -3.66 -6.55
C GLU A 95 14.58 -4.11 -5.10
N VAL A 96 13.55 -4.75 -4.54
CA VAL A 96 13.65 -5.37 -3.21
C VAL A 96 14.48 -6.64 -3.34
N PRO A 97 15.69 -6.70 -2.74
CA PRO A 97 16.49 -7.93 -2.75
C PRO A 97 15.69 -9.06 -2.11
N VAL A 98 15.85 -10.29 -2.60
CA VAL A 98 15.13 -11.47 -2.08
C VAL A 98 15.34 -11.64 -0.57
N GLU A 99 16.50 -11.20 -0.05
CA GLU A 99 16.85 -11.22 1.37
C GLU A 99 16.04 -10.25 2.22
N LYS A 100 15.59 -9.13 1.64
CA LYS A 100 14.79 -8.10 2.31
C LYS A 100 13.28 -8.30 2.10
N MET A 101 12.89 -9.31 1.32
CA MET A 101 11.47 -9.63 1.12
C MET A 101 10.85 -10.11 2.44
N THR A 102 9.58 -9.75 2.64
CA THR A 102 8.80 -10.32 3.73
C THR A 102 8.62 -11.83 3.53
N GLU A 103 8.43 -12.57 4.62
CA GLU A 103 8.17 -14.01 4.56
C GLU A 103 7.00 -14.35 3.62
N ARG A 104 5.95 -13.52 3.63
CA ARG A 104 4.80 -13.67 2.74
C ARG A 104 5.16 -13.54 1.26
N GLU A 105 6.04 -12.60 0.91
CA GLU A 105 6.50 -12.38 -0.47
C GLU A 105 7.42 -13.51 -0.92
N ARG A 106 8.31 -13.97 -0.03
CA ARG A 106 9.16 -15.13 -0.29
C ARG A 106 8.34 -16.38 -0.58
N GLN A 107 7.35 -16.70 0.26
CA GLN A 107 6.43 -17.82 0.05
C GLN A 107 5.67 -17.71 -1.29
N ARG A 108 5.23 -16.50 -1.66
CA ARG A 108 4.58 -16.26 -2.96
C ARG A 108 5.53 -16.52 -4.13
N HIS A 109 6.79 -16.10 -4.02
CA HIS A 109 7.82 -16.33 -5.04
C HIS A 109 8.12 -17.82 -5.20
N GLU A 110 8.36 -18.52 -4.10
CA GLU A 110 8.61 -19.97 -4.08
C GLU A 110 7.41 -20.76 -4.65
N ARG A 111 6.19 -20.42 -4.21
CA ARG A 111 4.97 -21.02 -4.76
C ARG A 111 4.85 -20.78 -6.26
N SER A 112 5.15 -19.57 -6.73
CA SER A 112 5.10 -19.24 -8.16
C SER A 112 6.14 -20.03 -8.96
N LYS A 113 7.36 -20.20 -8.45
CA LYS A 113 8.39 -21.04 -9.06
C LYS A 113 7.94 -22.49 -9.17
N HIS A 114 7.44 -23.05 -8.08
CA HIS A 114 6.95 -24.43 -8.04
C HIS A 114 5.79 -24.68 -9.02
N ILE A 115 4.82 -23.76 -9.10
CA ILE A 115 3.71 -23.86 -10.05
C ILE A 115 4.23 -23.82 -11.49
N LYS A 116 5.13 -22.88 -11.81
CA LYS A 116 5.74 -22.77 -13.15
C LYS A 116 6.48 -24.05 -13.54
N GLU A 117 7.27 -24.61 -12.62
CA GLU A 117 8.02 -25.85 -12.86
C GLU A 117 7.12 -27.06 -13.05
N SER A 118 6.11 -27.23 -12.19
CA SER A 118 5.09 -28.27 -12.37
C SER A 118 4.36 -28.11 -13.71
N ASN A 119 3.96 -26.90 -14.07
CA ASN A 119 3.26 -26.64 -15.34
C ASN A 119 4.18 -26.93 -16.54
N PHE A 120 5.46 -26.57 -16.46
CA PHE A 120 6.46 -26.87 -17.49
C PHE A 120 6.72 -28.37 -17.66
N MET A 121 6.75 -29.14 -16.56
CA MET A 121 6.87 -30.60 -16.62
C MET A 121 5.62 -31.26 -17.20
N LYS A 122 4.43 -30.71 -16.91
CA LYS A 122 3.16 -31.20 -17.45
C LYS A 122 2.97 -30.86 -18.92
N SER A 123 3.41 -29.70 -19.38
CA SER A 123 3.25 -29.29 -20.79
C SER A 123 4.19 -30.01 -21.76
N ARG A 124 5.24 -30.67 -21.24
CA ARG A 124 6.24 -31.41 -22.03
C ARG A 124 5.98 -32.91 -22.10
N LYS A 125 4.85 -33.38 -21.58
CA LYS A 125 4.47 -34.78 -21.50
C LYS A 125 3.20 -35.00 -22.30
#